data_AF-A0A5K1EXY6-F1
#
_entry.id   AF-A0A5K1EXY6-F1
#
_cell.length_a   1.000
_cell.length_b   1.000
_cell.length_c   1.000
_cell.angle_alpha   90.00
_cell.angle_beta   90.00
_cell.angle_gamma   90.00
#
_symmetry.space_group_name_H-M   'P 1'
#
loop_
_entity.id
_entity.type
_entity.pdbx_description
1 polymer ?
#
loop_
_entity_poly.entity_id
_entity_poly.type
_entity_poly.pdbx_seq_one_letter_code
_entity_poly.pdbx_strand_id
1 'polypeptide(L)'
;CVVMKAKSADEKNIALVHSQKHVDFIRTISSKGLDAKRGKIASRFNSIYFNKGSSEAAFLAAGSVLEVSRFFSFLFYLFTVLRCLMVDLVSHH
;
A
#
# COMPACT_ATOMS: atom_id res chain seq x y z
N CYS A 1 -3.47 0.67 -20.29
CA CYS A 1 -3.47 0.65 -18.80
C CYS A 1 -4.89 0.65 -18.29
N VAL A 2 -5.18 -0.07 -17.20
CA VAL A 2 -6.48 0.00 -16.50
C VAL A 2 -6.32 1.01 -15.37
N VAL A 3 -7.20 2.01 -15.30
CA VAL A 3 -7.17 3.02 -14.24
C VAL A 3 -7.83 2.45 -12.99
N MET A 4 -7.05 2.29 -11.93
CA MET A 4 -7.53 1.88 -10.62
C MET A 4 -7.59 3.08 -9.68
N LYS A 5 -8.58 3.10 -8.78
CA LYS A 5 -8.68 4.17 -7.78
C LYS A 5 -7.58 3.98 -6.73
N ALA A 6 -6.85 5.06 -6.44
CA ALA A 6 -5.92 5.06 -5.33
C ALA A 6 -6.67 4.83 -4.01
N LYS A 7 -6.10 3.99 -3.14
CA LYS A 7 -6.65 3.66 -1.84
C LYS A 7 -5.57 3.85 -0.78
N SER A 8 -5.94 4.42 0.35
CA SER A 8 -5.04 4.52 1.51
C SER A 8 -4.87 3.15 2.16
N ALA A 9 -3.64 2.80 2.54
CA ALA A 9 -3.37 1.54 3.24
C ALA A 9 -3.93 1.55 4.66
N ASP A 10 -4.57 0.46 5.07
CA ASP A 10 -4.89 0.23 6.48
C ASP A 10 -3.60 0.06 7.28
N GLU A 11 -3.58 0.64 8.47
CA GLU A 11 -2.44 0.61 9.39
C GLU A 11 -1.96 -0.82 9.68
N LYS A 12 -2.90 -1.75 9.84
CA LYS A 12 -2.63 -3.17 10.07
C LYS A 12 -1.74 -3.77 8.98
N ASN A 13 -1.92 -3.35 7.72
CA ASN A 13 -1.12 -3.86 6.61
C ASN A 13 0.31 -3.28 6.64
N ILE A 14 0.46 -2.01 7.01
CA ILE A 14 1.78 -1.36 7.12
C ILE A 14 2.55 -1.93 8.32
N ALA A 15 1.85 -2.22 9.42
CA ALA A 15 2.43 -2.80 10.64
C ALA A 15 2.99 -4.23 10.45
N LEU A 16 2.66 -4.92 9.35
CA LEU A 16 3.24 -6.22 9.01
C LEU A 16 4.75 -6.13 8.68
N VAL A 17 5.20 -4.98 8.19
CA VAL A 17 6.58 -4.78 7.71
C VAL A 17 7.30 -3.60 8.40
N HIS A 18 6.56 -2.77 9.14
CA HIS A 18 7.10 -1.66 9.91
C HIS A 18 6.68 -1.73 11.38
N SER A 19 7.56 -1.34 12.29
CA SER A 19 7.21 -1.20 13.70
C SER A 19 6.12 -0.13 13.91
N GLN A 20 5.22 -0.35 14.87
CA GLN A 20 4.15 0.60 15.20
C GLN A 20 4.67 2.02 15.46
N LYS A 21 5.80 2.14 16.18
CA LYS A 21 6.46 3.42 16.43
C LYS A 21 6.81 4.18 15.15
N HIS A 22 7.23 3.48 14.10
CA HIS A 22 7.54 4.09 12.81
C HIS A 22 6.27 4.54 12.08
N VAL A 23 5.22 3.72 12.12
CA VAL A 23 3.93 4.04 11.51
C VAL A 23 3.32 5.29 12.15
N ASP A 24 3.30 5.36 13.48
CA ASP A 24 2.82 6.52 14.23
C ASP A 24 3.64 7.77 13.91
N PHE A 25 4.97 7.63 13.85
CA PHE A 25 5.86 8.71 13.48
C PHE A 25 5.54 9.26 12.08
N ILE A 26 5.43 8.39 11.06
CA ILE A 26 5.08 8.81 9.71
C ILE A 26 3.69 9.46 9.67
N ARG A 27 2.71 9.00 10.47
CA ARG A 27 1.39 9.63 10.55
C ARG A 27 1.45 11.07 11.08
N THR A 28 2.36 11.34 12.02
CA THR A 28 2.49 12.67 12.63
C THR A 28 3.28 13.67 11.77
N ILE A 29 4.11 13.23 10.82
CA ILE A 29 5.03 14.13 10.09
C ILE A 29 4.28 15.20 9.28
N SER A 30 3.08 14.91 8.80
CA SER A 30 2.21 15.85 8.07
C SER A 30 1.50 16.89 8.96
N SER A 31 1.64 16.83 10.28
CA SER A 31 1.04 17.82 11.19
C SER A 31 1.59 19.24 10.97
N LYS A 32 0.71 20.24 11.01
CA LYS A 32 1.08 21.68 10.87
C LYS A 32 2.10 22.13 11.92
N GLY A 33 2.08 21.53 13.12
CA GLY A 33 3.02 21.86 14.20
C GLY A 33 4.48 21.47 13.94
N LEU A 34 4.74 20.70 12.87
CA LEU A 34 6.07 20.23 12.51
C LEU A 34 6.70 20.99 11.35
N ASP A 35 6.04 21.98 10.75
CA ASP A 35 6.52 22.71 9.56
C ASP A 35 7.99 23.16 9.70
N ALA A 36 8.34 23.84 10.80
CA ALA A 36 9.71 24.28 11.06
C ALA A 36 10.67 23.17 11.50
N LYS A 37 10.15 22.03 11.99
CA LYS A 37 10.93 20.91 12.54
C LYS A 37 11.20 19.80 11.53
N ARG A 38 10.46 19.74 10.42
CA ARG A 38 10.58 18.67 9.40
C ARG A 38 11.99 18.53 8.85
N GLY A 39 12.69 19.63 8.58
CA GLY A 39 14.09 19.58 8.10
C GLY A 39 15.04 18.92 9.10
N LYS A 40 14.95 19.29 10.38
CA LYS A 40 15.73 18.67 11.46
C LYS A 40 15.35 17.21 11.70
N ILE A 41 14.10 16.85 11.48
CA ILE A 41 13.64 15.46 11.59
C ILE A 41 14.19 14.64 10.40
N ALA A 42 14.11 15.18 9.19
CA ALA A 42 14.61 14.58 7.96
C ALA A 42 16.12 14.33 8.01
N SER A 43 16.89 15.25 8.62
CA SER A 43 18.35 15.12 8.77
C SER A 43 18.79 13.94 9.65
N ARG A 44 17.86 13.28 10.37
CA ARG A 44 18.12 12.05 11.12
C ARG A 44 18.10 10.80 10.24
N PHE A 45 17.69 10.94 8.98
CA PHE A 45 17.58 9.88 8.00
C PHE A 45 18.49 10.17 6.80
N ASN A 46 18.90 9.13 6.09
CA ASN A 46 19.77 9.27 4.92
C ASN A 46 18.96 9.71 3.71
N SER A 47 19.19 10.95 3.27
CA SER A 47 18.64 11.49 2.01
C SER A 47 17.10 11.47 1.91
N ILE A 48 16.42 11.74 3.03
CA ILE A 48 14.95 11.82 3.08
C ILE A 48 14.50 13.29 3.14
N TYR A 49 13.34 13.57 2.54
CA TYR A 49 12.65 14.85 2.66
C TYR A 49 11.19 14.62 3.12
N PHE A 50 10.70 15.47 4.02
CA PHE A 50 9.34 15.43 4.51
C PHE A 50 8.60 16.74 4.21
N ASN A 51 7.35 16.62 3.77
CA ASN A 51 6.43 17.73 3.53
C ASN A 51 5.05 17.47 4.17
N LYS A 52 4.14 18.43 4.03
CA LYS A 52 2.78 18.38 4.61
C LYS A 52 1.91 17.24 4.07
N GLY A 53 2.16 16.78 2.85
CA GLY A 53 1.48 15.64 2.23
C GLY A 53 2.24 14.32 2.34
N SER A 54 3.43 14.28 2.93
CA SER A 54 4.26 13.06 2.95
C SER A 54 3.58 11.87 3.62
N SER A 55 2.84 12.09 4.73
CA SER A 55 2.08 11.01 5.37
C SER A 55 1.01 10.47 4.43
N GLU A 56 0.17 11.35 3.89
CA GLU A 56 -0.95 10.95 3.03
C GLU A 56 -0.45 10.25 1.76
N ALA A 57 0.58 10.80 1.10
CA ALA A 57 1.19 10.21 -0.08
C ALA A 57 1.77 8.82 0.19
N ALA A 58 2.47 8.63 1.33
CA ALA A 58 3.03 7.33 1.69
C ALA A 58 1.93 6.28 1.91
N PHE A 59 0.86 6.63 2.62
CA PHE A 59 -0.26 5.72 2.86
C PHE A 59 -1.06 5.42 1.57
N LEU A 60 -1.28 6.41 0.70
CA LEU A 60 -1.90 6.21 -0.61
C LEU A 60 -1.05 5.34 -1.53
N ALA A 61 0.27 5.54 -1.56
CA ALA A 61 1.18 4.71 -2.35
C ALA A 61 1.14 3.24 -1.90
N ALA A 62 1.28 3.00 -0.58
CA ALA A 62 1.20 1.66 -0.02
C ALA A 62 -0.14 0.98 -0.29
N GLY A 63 -1.26 1.69 -0.12
CA GLY A 63 -2.58 1.11 -0.33
C GLY A 63 -2.89 0.86 -1.81
N SER A 64 -2.37 1.69 -2.71
CA SER A 64 -2.50 1.49 -4.15
C SER A 64 -1.77 0.21 -4.61
N VAL A 65 -0.58 -0.07 -4.09
CA VAL A 65 0.14 -1.32 -4.38
C VAL A 65 -0.64 -2.54 -3.87
N LEU A 66 -1.23 -2.46 -2.67
CA LEU A 66 -2.07 -3.53 -2.13
C LEU A 66 -3.32 -3.78 -2.98
N GLU A 67 -3.95 -2.72 -3.48
CA GLU A 67 -5.14 -2.84 -4.33
C GLU A 67 -4.83 -3.57 -5.64
N VAL A 68 -3.73 -3.18 -6.29
CA VAL A 68 -3.24 -3.83 -7.50
C VAL A 68 -2.88 -5.30 -7.22
N SER A 69 -2.20 -5.59 -6.11
CA SER A 69 -1.83 -6.96 -5.73
C SER A 69 -3.04 -7.85 -5.50
N ARG A 70 -4.10 -7.35 -4.85
CA ARG A 70 -5.34 -8.12 -4.64
C ARG A 70 -6.05 -8.41 -5.96
N PHE A 71 -6.10 -7.43 -6.86
CA PHE A 71 -6.70 -7.59 -8.18
C PHE A 71 -5.99 -8.71 -8.98
N PHE A 72 -4.66 -8.73 -8.98
CA PHE A 72 -3.90 -9.81 -9.62
C PHE A 72 -4.08 -11.17 -8.94
N SER A 73 -4.12 -11.21 -7.60
CA SER A 73 -4.38 -12.45 -6.88
C SER A 73 -5.76 -13.02 -7.20
N PHE A 74 -6.78 -12.16 -7.31
CA PHE A 74 -8.14 -12.57 -7.67
C PHE A 74 -8.21 -13.08 -9.11
N LEU A 75 -7.57 -12.39 -10.05
CA LEU A 75 -7.48 -12.85 -11.44
C LEU A 75 -6.81 -14.23 -11.53
N PHE A 76 -5.67 -14.42 -10.86
CA PHE A 76 -4.97 -15.70 -10.89
C PHE A 76 -5.83 -16.84 -10.32
N TYR A 77 -6.54 -16.57 -9.21
CA TYR A 77 -7.47 -17.54 -8.63
C TYR A 77 -8.63 -17.86 -9.56
N LEU A 78 -9.25 -16.83 -10.17
CA LEU A 78 -10.36 -17.00 -11.10
C LEU A 78 -9.95 -17.80 -12.35
N PHE A 79 -8.79 -17.49 -12.94
CA PHE A 79 -8.25 -18.24 -14.07
C PHE A 79 -7.97 -19.71 -13.71
N THR A 80 -7.44 -19.97 -12.51
CA THR A 80 -7.17 -21.35 -12.06
C THR A 80 -8.46 -22.13 -11.86
N VAL A 81 -9.47 -21.55 -11.19
CA VAL A 81 -10.76 -22.20 -10.97
C VAL A 81 -11.52 -22.44 -12.28
N LEU A 82 -11.55 -21.46 -13.19
CA LEU A 82 -12.15 -21.62 -14.52
C LEU A 82 -11.45 -22.71 -15.34
N ARG A 83 -10.12 -22.83 -15.24
CA ARG A 83 -9.37 -23.87 -15.94
C ARG A 83 -9.70 -25.26 -15.38
N CYS A 84 -9.82 -25.43 -14.06
CA CYS A 84 -10.28 -26.70 -13.47
C CYS A 84 -11.70 -27.04 -13.92
N LEU A 85 -12.63 -26.10 -13.84
CA LEU A 85 -14.03 -26.34 -14.24
C LEU A 85 -14.17 -26.75 -15.72
N MET A 86 -13.38 -26.16 -16.62
CA MET A 86 -13.38 -26.54 -18.03
C MET A 86 -12.77 -27.93 -18.29
N VAL A 87 -11.76 -28.34 -17.51
CA VAL A 87 -11.20 -29.71 -17.60
C VAL A 87 -12.20 -30.75 -17.11
N ASP A 88 -12.96 -30.44 -16.06
CA ASP A 88 -14.01 -31.32 -15.54
C ASP A 88 -15.20 -31.43 -16.51
N LEU A 89 -15.55 -30.34 -17.23
CA LEU A 89 -16.60 -30.37 -18.26
C LEU A 89 -16.21 -31.19 -19.50
N VAL A 90 -14.92 -31.24 -19.85
CA VAL A 90 -14.41 -32.01 -20.99
C VAL A 90 -14.19 -33.48 -20.63
N SER A 91 -13.97 -33.83 -19.37
CA SER A 91 -13.78 -35.23 -18.94
C SER A 91 -15.08 -36.03 -18.79
N HIS A 92 -16.24 -35.39 -18.98
CA HIS A 92 -17.56 -36.02 -18.85
C HIS A 92 -18.24 -36.33 -20.20
N HIS A 93 -17.49 -36.33 -21.30
CA HIS A 93 -17.96 -36.67 -22.64
C HIS A 93 -17.04 -37.70 -23.31
#